data_AF-A0A345XTW9-F1
#
_entry.id   AF-A0A345XTW9-F1
#
_cell.length_a   1.000
_cell.length_b   1.000
_cell.length_c   1.000
_cell.angle_alpha   90.00
_cell.angle_beta   90.00
_cell.angle_gamma   90.00
#
_symmetry.space_group_name_H-M   'P 1'
#
loop_
_entity.id
_entity.type
_entity.pdbx_description
1 polymer ?
#
loop_
_entity_poly.entity_id
_entity_poly.type
_entity_poly.pdbx_seq_one_letter_code
_entity_poly.pdbx_strand_id
1 'polypeptide(L)'
;MQDRSLEALGYAGVPAREPLIYPGRLVGRPSFLNGDELLDLRPSGAPLGDWPVALPAGASERPQRATVDGLLTLLGVPPAQERFPVLAVGSNAAPGQVRHKLARLGSSGALPMVPVRVRGISVGLSGHISPAGYVAAAPYADPDAESPLVATWLDAAQLNAVDSTELPNYGRAFLPGDAFPVTLPSGRRLPGAYLYYNARGILAHPDGTPRAGGAQPAVLAQLLSESPRLRELFGHGPESWTGRAGADAELRARGTAAFEAEGWLRREDGFARYAVRADRP
;
A
#
# COMPACT_ATOMS: atom_id res chain seq x y z
N MET A 1 31.13 -2.93 -2.40
CA MET A 1 30.01 -2.18 -1.80
C MET A 1 28.76 -3.01 -2.05
N GLN A 2 27.89 -3.24 -1.06
CA GLN A 2 26.65 -3.99 -1.32
C GLN A 2 25.75 -3.15 -2.21
N ASP A 3 25.33 -3.72 -3.35
CA ASP A 3 24.34 -3.11 -4.25
C ASP A 3 23.02 -2.95 -3.49
N ARG A 4 22.51 -1.70 -3.45
CA ARG A 4 21.27 -1.33 -2.75
C ARG A 4 20.12 -1.04 -3.70
N SER A 5 20.30 -1.32 -5.00
CA SER A 5 19.24 -1.16 -5.98
C SER A 5 18.03 -2.05 -5.66
N LEU A 6 16.83 -1.60 -6.02
CA LEU A 6 15.62 -2.41 -5.88
C LEU A 6 15.74 -3.73 -6.64
N GLU A 7 16.43 -3.73 -7.79
CA GLU A 7 16.68 -4.94 -8.59
C GLU A 7 17.51 -5.95 -7.80
N ALA A 8 18.71 -5.55 -7.35
CA ALA A 8 19.61 -6.44 -6.61
C ALA A 8 19.00 -6.94 -5.30
N LEU A 9 18.16 -6.13 -4.68
CA LEU A 9 17.45 -6.50 -3.45
C LEU A 9 16.16 -7.28 -3.70
N GLY A 10 15.70 -7.44 -4.95
CA GLY A 10 14.48 -8.16 -5.32
C GLY A 10 13.18 -7.45 -4.96
N TYR A 11 13.17 -6.11 -4.99
CA TYR A 11 12.02 -5.22 -4.74
C TYR A 11 11.55 -4.45 -5.98
N ALA A 12 12.17 -4.66 -7.15
CA ALA A 12 11.87 -3.90 -8.36
C ALA A 12 10.50 -4.20 -9.01
N GLY A 13 9.86 -5.32 -8.63
CA GLY A 13 8.58 -5.74 -9.20
C GLY A 13 7.48 -4.68 -9.08
N VAL A 14 6.74 -4.49 -10.17
CA VAL A 14 5.66 -3.50 -10.28
C VAL A 14 4.32 -4.21 -10.55
N PRO A 15 3.48 -4.46 -9.52
CA PRO A 15 2.15 -5.07 -9.67
C PRO A 15 1.25 -4.41 -10.73
N ALA A 16 1.37 -3.10 -10.94
CA ALA A 16 0.63 -2.42 -12.01
C ALA A 16 1.03 -2.85 -13.44
N ARG A 17 2.20 -3.47 -13.61
CA ARG A 17 2.69 -4.06 -14.86
C ARG A 17 2.61 -5.58 -14.86
N GLU A 18 2.79 -6.19 -13.69
CA GLU A 18 2.81 -7.63 -13.46
C GLU A 18 1.74 -8.00 -12.43
N PRO A 19 0.46 -8.06 -12.80
CA PRO A 19 -0.64 -8.14 -11.83
C PRO A 19 -0.61 -9.38 -10.94
N LEU A 20 0.00 -10.48 -11.39
CA LEU A 20 0.11 -11.71 -10.60
C LEU A 20 1.11 -11.61 -9.44
N ILE A 21 2.00 -10.62 -9.42
CA ILE A 21 2.88 -10.41 -8.27
C ILE A 21 2.24 -9.56 -7.18
N TYR A 22 1.01 -9.05 -7.37
CA TYR A 22 0.31 -8.22 -6.38
C TYR A 22 0.31 -8.87 -4.97
N PRO A 23 0.58 -8.12 -3.89
CA PRO A 23 0.82 -6.66 -3.81
C PRO A 23 2.26 -6.23 -4.16
N GLY A 24 3.11 -7.14 -4.62
CA GLY A 24 4.54 -6.95 -4.77
C GLY A 24 5.28 -7.34 -3.50
N ARG A 25 6.62 -7.24 -3.52
CA ARG A 25 7.42 -7.52 -2.33
C ARG A 25 7.36 -6.32 -1.37
N LEU A 26 6.82 -6.55 -0.18
CA LEU A 26 6.70 -5.52 0.85
C LEU A 26 8.00 -5.37 1.65
N VAL A 27 8.30 -4.17 2.13
CA VAL A 27 9.43 -3.99 3.05
C VAL A 27 9.19 -4.76 4.34
N GLY A 28 10.13 -5.65 4.70
CA GLY A 28 10.07 -6.43 5.96
C GLY A 28 10.77 -5.76 7.14
N ARG A 29 11.46 -4.64 6.89
CA ARG A 29 12.19 -3.86 7.89
C ARG A 29 12.08 -2.36 7.56
N PRO A 30 12.32 -1.47 8.54
CA PRO A 30 12.37 -0.04 8.27
C PRO A 30 13.39 0.26 7.17
N SER A 31 12.97 1.03 6.17
CA SER A 31 13.77 1.32 4.98
C SER A 31 13.48 2.71 4.45
N PHE A 32 14.45 3.28 3.76
CA PHE A 32 14.32 4.57 3.07
C PHE A 32 14.43 4.29 1.58
N LEU A 33 13.34 4.52 0.85
CA LEU A 33 13.37 4.51 -0.60
C LEU A 33 14.05 5.79 -1.05
N ASN A 34 15.05 5.67 -1.92
CA ASN A 34 15.76 6.79 -2.55
C ASN A 34 15.85 6.53 -4.05
N GLY A 35 14.81 6.89 -4.79
CA GLY A 35 14.74 6.62 -6.22
C GLY A 35 14.70 5.12 -6.50
N ASP A 36 15.81 4.55 -6.98
CA ASP A 36 15.95 3.11 -7.22
C ASP A 36 16.74 2.35 -6.15
N GLU A 37 17.09 3.02 -5.05
CA GLU A 37 17.80 2.39 -3.94
C GLU A 37 16.88 2.20 -2.73
N LEU A 38 17.11 1.13 -1.97
CA LEU A 38 16.48 0.90 -0.68
C LEU A 38 17.55 0.83 0.42
N LEU A 39 17.60 1.88 1.23
CA LEU A 39 18.56 2.03 2.32
C LEU A 39 17.95 1.53 3.63
N ASP A 40 18.78 0.96 4.51
CA ASP A 40 18.30 0.43 5.78
C ASP A 40 18.10 1.56 6.80
N LEU A 41 16.91 1.64 7.39
CA LEU A 41 16.64 2.53 8.53
C LEU A 41 16.78 1.77 9.84
N ARG A 42 17.37 2.42 10.85
CA ARG A 42 17.49 1.87 12.20
C ARG A 42 16.52 2.58 13.14
N PRO A 43 15.54 1.87 13.70
CA PRO A 43 14.67 2.44 14.73
C PRO A 43 15.47 2.99 15.91
N SER A 44 15.03 4.12 16.41
CA SER A 44 15.53 4.70 17.66
C SER A 44 14.36 5.26 18.48
N GLY A 45 14.60 5.57 19.75
CA GLY A 45 13.60 6.26 20.59
C GLY A 45 13.29 7.69 20.13
N ALA A 46 14.11 8.25 19.23
CA ALA A 46 13.95 9.61 18.71
C ALA A 46 12.84 9.69 17.64
N PRO A 47 12.41 10.91 17.26
CA PRO A 47 11.53 11.12 16.10
C PRO A 47 12.07 10.49 14.82
N LEU A 48 11.19 10.20 13.86
CA LEU A 48 11.58 9.53 12.62
C LEU A 48 12.72 10.26 11.88
N GLY A 49 12.72 11.59 11.90
CA GLY A 49 13.76 12.42 11.29
C GLY A 49 15.18 12.13 11.80
N ASP A 50 15.30 11.70 13.05
CA ASP A 50 16.56 11.40 13.72
C ASP A 50 16.99 9.93 13.58
N TRP A 51 16.18 9.10 12.92
CA TRP A 51 16.52 7.68 12.77
C TRP A 51 17.74 7.52 11.86
N PRO A 52 18.75 6.72 12.27
CA PRO A 52 19.92 6.49 11.45
C PRO A 52 19.57 5.76 10.14
N VAL A 53 20.15 6.21 9.03
CA VAL A 53 20.14 5.55 7.73
C VAL A 53 21.51 4.94 7.46
N ALA A 54 21.55 3.66 7.13
CA ALA A 54 22.78 2.99 6.75
C ALA A 54 23.18 3.41 5.33
N LEU A 55 24.17 4.32 5.25
CA LEU A 55 24.71 4.79 3.98
C LEU A 55 25.83 3.89 3.46
N PRO A 56 26.04 3.83 2.13
CA PRO A 56 27.20 3.19 1.55
C PRO A 56 28.51 3.82 2.06
N ALA A 57 29.57 3.03 2.18
CA ALA A 57 30.88 3.51 2.62
C ALA A 57 31.38 4.64 1.69
N GLY A 58 31.80 5.76 2.26
CA GLY A 58 32.23 6.95 1.52
C GLY A 58 31.14 7.99 1.23
N ALA A 59 29.84 7.64 1.38
CA ALA A 59 28.75 8.60 1.20
C ALA A 59 28.53 9.51 2.43
N SER A 60 29.07 9.14 3.59
CA SER A 60 28.79 9.79 4.88
C SER A 60 30.01 10.49 5.47
N GLU A 61 30.43 11.61 4.87
CA GLU A 61 31.47 12.46 5.47
C GLU A 61 30.98 13.23 6.71
N ARG A 62 29.66 13.24 7.00
CA ARG A 62 29.06 13.95 8.15
C ARG A 62 27.97 13.11 8.83
N PRO A 63 28.00 12.93 10.17
CA PRO A 63 27.00 12.15 10.92
C PRO A 63 25.55 12.61 10.70
N GLN A 64 25.32 13.92 10.55
CA GLN A 64 23.99 14.48 10.32
C GLN A 64 23.36 14.03 8.99
N ARG A 65 24.17 13.66 7.97
CA ARG A 65 23.67 13.14 6.69
C ARG A 65 23.18 11.69 6.79
N ALA A 66 23.55 10.99 7.87
CA ALA A 66 23.16 9.61 8.12
C ALA A 66 21.86 9.50 8.93
N THR A 67 21.02 10.54 8.96
CA THR A 67 19.67 10.48 9.51
C THR A 67 18.62 10.65 8.40
N VAL A 68 17.37 10.28 8.68
CA VAL A 68 16.25 10.49 7.73
C VAL A 68 16.19 11.95 7.28
N ASP A 69 16.15 12.90 8.21
CA ASP A 69 16.05 14.33 7.86
C ASP A 69 17.33 14.87 7.21
N GLY A 70 18.48 14.30 7.55
CA GLY A 70 19.74 14.59 6.88
C GLY A 70 19.70 14.27 5.38
N LEU A 71 19.14 13.11 5.03
CA LEU A 71 18.97 12.70 3.64
C LEU A 71 17.88 13.49 2.93
N LEU A 72 16.74 13.71 3.58
CA LEU A 72 15.66 14.52 3.01
C LEU A 72 16.15 15.94 2.68
N THR A 73 16.93 16.54 3.59
CA THR A 73 17.57 17.85 3.37
C THR A 73 18.54 17.83 2.19
N LEU A 74 19.40 16.80 2.10
CA LEU A 74 20.34 16.66 0.99
C LEU A 74 19.63 16.53 -0.36
N LEU A 75 18.48 15.87 -0.38
CA LEU A 75 17.65 15.65 -1.55
C LEU A 75 16.71 16.84 -1.86
N GLY A 76 16.76 17.91 -1.05
CA GLY A 76 15.95 19.11 -1.25
C GLY A 76 14.45 18.89 -1.06
N VAL A 77 14.06 17.91 -0.23
CA VAL A 77 12.65 17.59 0.04
C VAL A 77 12.29 17.82 1.52
N PRO A 78 10.99 18.02 1.85
CA PRO A 78 10.58 18.34 3.22
C PRO A 78 11.00 17.29 4.27
N PRO A 79 11.29 17.70 5.52
CA PRO A 79 11.67 16.80 6.61
C PRO A 79 10.51 15.90 7.06
N ALA A 80 10.81 14.87 7.85
CA ALA A 80 9.85 13.86 8.30
C ALA A 80 8.64 14.45 9.04
N GLN A 81 8.81 15.55 9.77
CA GLN A 81 7.74 16.21 10.51
C GLN A 81 6.71 16.93 9.62
N GLU A 82 7.06 17.25 8.38
CA GLU A 82 6.19 17.89 7.39
C GLU A 82 5.56 16.87 6.42
N ARG A 83 5.73 15.58 6.71
CA ARG A 83 5.24 14.47 5.90
C ARG A 83 4.04 13.79 6.54
N PHE A 84 3.22 13.21 5.68
CA PHE A 84 2.00 12.51 6.05
C PHE A 84 2.26 11.00 6.14
N PRO A 85 2.10 10.38 7.31
CA PRO A 85 2.15 8.92 7.41
C PRO A 85 0.91 8.32 6.74
N VAL A 86 1.12 7.39 5.82
CA VAL A 86 0.07 6.67 5.10
C VAL A 86 0.23 5.17 5.31
N LEU A 87 -0.79 4.53 5.86
CA LEU A 87 -0.88 3.08 6.02
C LEU A 87 -1.18 2.42 4.67
N ALA A 88 -0.28 1.54 4.24
CA ALA A 88 -0.44 0.74 3.05
C ALA A 88 -0.85 -0.70 3.41
N VAL A 89 -2.01 -1.11 2.91
CA VAL A 89 -2.52 -2.50 3.02
C VAL A 89 -2.24 -3.36 1.79
N GLY A 90 -1.70 -2.74 0.74
CA GLY A 90 -1.52 -3.34 -0.58
C GLY A 90 -0.25 -2.85 -1.26
N SER A 91 -0.29 -2.64 -2.57
CA SER A 91 0.91 -2.36 -3.35
C SER A 91 1.67 -1.08 -3.01
N ASN A 92 1.06 -0.15 -2.26
CA ASN A 92 1.77 1.03 -1.72
C ASN A 92 2.77 0.67 -0.60
N ALA A 93 2.82 -0.59 -0.16
CA ALA A 93 3.84 -1.12 0.74
C ALA A 93 5.05 -1.72 -0.02
N ALA A 94 4.97 -1.85 -1.36
CA ALA A 94 6.02 -2.39 -2.21
C ALA A 94 6.88 -1.27 -2.83
N PRO A 95 8.21 -1.24 -2.59
CA PRO A 95 9.09 -0.19 -3.10
C PRO A 95 9.04 0.00 -4.62
N GLY A 96 9.09 -1.07 -5.41
CA GLY A 96 9.04 -1.01 -6.87
C GLY A 96 7.75 -0.35 -7.39
N GLN A 97 6.61 -0.66 -6.78
CA GLN A 97 5.34 -0.03 -7.12
C GLN A 97 5.33 1.47 -6.79
N VAL A 98 5.78 1.84 -5.58
CA VAL A 98 5.80 3.24 -5.12
C VAL A 98 6.75 4.06 -6.00
N ARG A 99 7.96 3.56 -6.24
CA ARG A 99 8.92 4.17 -7.18
C ARG A 99 8.29 4.38 -8.55
N HIS A 100 7.64 3.34 -9.10
CA HIS A 100 7.01 3.43 -10.41
C HIS A 100 5.95 4.54 -10.47
N LYS A 101 5.08 4.65 -9.45
CA LYS A 101 4.05 5.70 -9.37
C LYS A 101 4.68 7.09 -9.31
N LEU A 102 5.63 7.30 -8.40
CA LEU A 102 6.25 8.60 -8.17
C LEU A 102 7.09 9.06 -9.38
N ALA A 103 7.90 8.17 -9.95
CA ALA A 103 8.69 8.48 -11.13
C ALA A 103 7.83 8.85 -12.35
N ARG A 104 6.73 8.11 -12.58
CA ARG A 104 5.78 8.42 -13.66
C ARG A 104 5.13 9.80 -13.50
N LEU A 105 4.99 10.28 -12.28
CA LEU A 105 4.35 11.54 -11.92
C LEU A 105 5.36 12.65 -11.61
N GLY A 106 6.64 12.46 -11.94
CA GLY A 106 7.70 13.46 -11.73
C GLY A 106 7.97 13.81 -10.27
N SER A 107 7.53 12.97 -9.32
CA SER A 107 7.73 13.19 -7.89
C SER A 107 9.01 12.50 -7.40
N SER A 108 9.63 13.08 -6.36
CA SER A 108 10.80 12.47 -5.73
C SER A 108 10.50 11.07 -5.22
N GLY A 109 11.41 10.12 -5.42
CA GLY A 109 11.36 8.79 -4.85
C GLY A 109 11.97 8.70 -3.44
N ALA A 110 12.16 9.81 -2.74
CA ALA A 110 12.76 9.87 -1.41
C ALA A 110 11.69 9.80 -0.32
N LEU A 111 11.56 8.66 0.36
CA LEU A 111 10.59 8.51 1.46
C LEU A 111 10.93 7.35 2.42
N PRO A 112 10.64 7.51 3.73
CA PRO A 112 10.63 6.42 4.68
C PRO A 112 9.48 5.42 4.46
N MET A 113 9.76 4.13 4.58
CA MET A 113 8.81 3.02 4.61
C MET A 113 9.07 2.17 5.86
N VAL A 114 8.11 2.07 6.77
CA VAL A 114 8.32 1.44 8.09
C VAL A 114 7.22 0.41 8.35
N PRO A 115 7.56 -0.87 8.62
CA PRO A 115 6.61 -1.83 9.15
C PRO A 115 6.08 -1.38 10.51
N VAL A 116 4.76 -1.41 10.70
CA VAL A 116 4.06 -0.93 11.90
C VAL A 116 3.03 -1.96 12.36
N ARG A 117 2.65 -1.90 13.63
CA ARG A 117 1.49 -2.64 14.15
C ARG A 117 0.32 -1.68 14.33
N VAL A 118 -0.83 -2.01 13.76
CA VAL A 118 -2.02 -1.15 13.78
C VAL A 118 -3.19 -1.90 14.39
N ARG A 119 -3.84 -1.29 15.37
CA ARG A 119 -5.07 -1.83 15.97
C ARG A 119 -6.32 -1.29 15.31
N GLY A 120 -7.40 -2.07 15.33
CA GLY A 120 -8.71 -1.65 14.82
C GLY A 120 -8.91 -1.87 13.32
N ILE A 121 -7.95 -2.52 12.65
CA ILE A 121 -7.93 -2.69 11.19
C ILE A 121 -7.51 -4.11 10.86
N SER A 122 -8.26 -4.74 9.96
CA SER A 122 -7.90 -5.97 9.28
C SER A 122 -7.86 -5.75 7.76
N VAL A 123 -7.25 -6.68 7.03
CA VAL A 123 -7.07 -6.58 5.57
C VAL A 123 -7.78 -7.75 4.89
N GLY A 124 -8.71 -7.43 3.99
CA GLY A 124 -9.40 -8.39 3.14
C GLY A 124 -9.11 -8.13 1.66
N LEU A 125 -9.95 -8.70 0.80
CA LEU A 125 -9.93 -8.45 -0.64
C LEU A 125 -10.91 -7.35 -1.01
N SER A 126 -10.56 -6.51 -1.97
CA SER A 126 -11.40 -5.42 -2.42
C SER A 126 -12.61 -5.92 -3.22
N GLY A 127 -13.76 -5.28 -3.03
CA GLY A 127 -14.98 -5.53 -3.81
C GLY A 127 -14.92 -5.10 -5.29
N HIS A 128 -13.73 -4.92 -5.86
CA HIS A 128 -13.55 -4.56 -7.27
C HIS A 128 -12.29 -5.18 -7.86
N ILE A 129 -12.30 -5.28 -9.19
CA ILE A 129 -11.13 -5.68 -9.96
C ILE A 129 -10.38 -4.40 -10.37
N SER A 130 -9.09 -4.33 -10.07
CA SER A 130 -8.24 -3.18 -10.39
C SER A 130 -8.04 -3.02 -11.92
N PRO A 131 -7.66 -1.83 -12.41
CA PRO A 131 -7.35 -1.63 -13.84
C PRO A 131 -6.28 -2.57 -14.40
N ALA A 132 -5.33 -3.03 -13.56
CA ALA A 132 -4.31 -3.99 -13.96
C ALA A 132 -4.80 -5.45 -13.94
N GLY A 133 -6.03 -5.70 -13.50
CA GLY A 133 -6.68 -7.02 -13.53
C GLY A 133 -6.53 -7.84 -12.24
N TYR A 134 -5.73 -7.42 -11.26
CA TYR A 134 -5.71 -8.06 -9.94
C TYR A 134 -6.89 -7.59 -9.07
N VAL A 135 -7.24 -8.38 -8.06
CA VAL A 135 -8.15 -8.00 -6.97
C VAL A 135 -7.30 -7.48 -5.82
N ALA A 136 -7.42 -6.18 -5.53
CA ALA A 136 -6.56 -5.51 -4.57
C ALA A 136 -6.86 -5.93 -3.13
N ALA A 137 -5.92 -5.66 -2.23
CA ALA A 137 -6.16 -5.70 -0.79
C ALA A 137 -6.99 -4.47 -0.39
N ALA A 138 -7.90 -4.64 0.56
CA ALA A 138 -8.73 -3.56 1.08
C ALA A 138 -8.81 -3.64 2.60
N PRO A 139 -8.68 -2.50 3.31
CA PRO A 139 -8.86 -2.48 4.74
C PRO A 139 -10.34 -2.66 5.10
N TYR A 140 -10.60 -3.22 6.27
CA TYR A 140 -11.90 -3.14 6.94
C TYR A 140 -11.72 -2.88 8.42
N ALA A 141 -12.71 -2.24 9.05
CA ALA A 141 -12.66 -1.95 10.47
C ALA A 141 -12.87 -3.25 11.26
N ASP A 142 -11.98 -3.50 12.21
CA ASP A 142 -11.99 -4.69 13.06
C ASP A 142 -11.41 -4.32 14.44
N PRO A 143 -12.26 -3.98 15.42
CA PRO A 143 -11.83 -3.45 16.72
C PRO A 143 -10.88 -4.36 17.49
N ASP A 144 -10.97 -5.67 17.28
CA ASP A 144 -10.21 -6.68 18.02
C ASP A 144 -8.89 -7.04 17.32
N ALA A 145 -8.69 -6.60 16.06
CA ALA A 145 -7.51 -6.93 15.29
C ALA A 145 -6.31 -6.04 15.62
N GLU A 146 -5.11 -6.65 15.56
CA GLU A 146 -3.82 -5.98 15.45
C GLU A 146 -3.12 -6.48 14.18
N SER A 147 -3.07 -5.65 13.14
CA SER A 147 -2.52 -6.01 11.83
C SER A 147 -1.11 -5.43 11.62
N PRO A 148 -0.17 -6.23 11.10
CA PRO A 148 1.11 -5.71 10.60
C PRO A 148 0.88 -5.03 9.24
N LEU A 149 1.23 -3.74 9.15
CA LEU A 149 1.13 -2.94 7.92
C LEU A 149 2.46 -2.22 7.64
N VAL A 150 2.55 -1.52 6.52
CA VAL A 150 3.66 -0.59 6.24
C VAL A 150 3.12 0.83 6.25
N ALA A 151 3.74 1.72 7.02
CA ALA A 151 3.53 3.15 6.95
C ALA A 151 4.57 3.78 6.00
N THR A 152 4.13 4.64 5.09
CA THR A 152 5.00 5.46 4.23
C THR A 152 4.84 6.94 4.57
N TRP A 153 5.94 7.69 4.61
CA TRP A 153 5.90 9.14 4.91
C TRP A 153 6.01 9.94 3.62
N LEU A 154 4.87 10.38 3.12
CA LEU A 154 4.78 11.13 1.87
C LEU A 154 4.81 12.63 2.16
N ASP A 155 5.60 13.40 1.41
CA ASP A 155 5.40 14.84 1.36
C ASP A 155 4.13 15.19 0.56
N ALA A 156 3.74 16.47 0.55
CA ALA A 156 2.52 16.90 -0.11
C ALA A 156 2.50 16.57 -1.63
N ALA A 157 3.63 16.67 -2.32
CA ALA A 157 3.72 16.36 -3.75
C ALA A 157 3.55 14.85 -3.99
N GLN A 158 4.24 14.03 -3.19
CA GLN A 158 4.12 12.58 -3.24
C GLN A 158 2.70 12.10 -2.86
N LEU A 159 2.07 12.73 -1.87
CA LEU A 159 0.71 12.40 -1.46
C LEU A 159 -0.29 12.68 -2.59
N ASN A 160 -0.20 13.86 -3.20
CA ASN A 160 -1.01 14.22 -4.38
C ASN A 160 -0.77 13.27 -5.56
N ALA A 161 0.48 12.86 -5.78
CA ALA A 161 0.82 11.88 -6.81
C ALA A 161 0.12 10.53 -6.53
N VAL A 162 0.14 10.05 -5.28
CA VAL A 162 -0.58 8.83 -4.90
C VAL A 162 -2.09 9.01 -5.07
N ASP A 163 -2.67 10.12 -4.59
CA ASP A 163 -4.10 10.44 -4.74
C ASP A 163 -4.55 10.34 -6.20
N SER A 164 -3.77 10.88 -7.13
CA SER A 164 -4.09 10.85 -8.57
C SER A 164 -4.19 9.43 -9.15
N THR A 165 -3.63 8.43 -8.46
CA THR A 165 -3.69 7.02 -8.87
C THR A 165 -4.79 6.22 -8.16
N GLU A 166 -5.26 6.69 -7.00
CA GLU A 166 -6.25 5.98 -6.20
C GLU A 166 -7.67 6.57 -6.40
N LEU A 167 -7.78 7.89 -6.53
CA LEU A 167 -9.07 8.57 -6.70
C LEU A 167 -9.56 8.47 -8.15
N PRO A 168 -10.88 8.35 -8.39
CA PRO A 168 -11.98 8.34 -7.42
C PRO A 168 -12.36 6.93 -6.91
N ASN A 169 -11.58 5.89 -7.23
CA ASN A 169 -11.94 4.51 -6.91
C ASN A 169 -11.84 4.18 -5.41
N TYR A 170 -11.02 4.93 -4.68
CA TYR A 170 -10.87 4.85 -3.23
C TYR A 170 -11.25 6.18 -2.56
N GLY A 171 -11.55 6.12 -1.27
CA GLY A 171 -11.55 7.27 -0.38
C GLY A 171 -10.27 7.30 0.44
N ARG A 172 -9.92 8.48 0.97
CA ARG A 172 -8.83 8.63 1.96
C ARG A 172 -9.44 9.00 3.30
N ALA A 173 -9.01 8.33 4.36
CA ALA A 173 -9.42 8.60 5.73
C ALA A 173 -8.22 8.97 6.59
N PHE A 174 -8.35 9.96 7.47
CA PHE A 174 -7.37 10.23 8.52
C PHE A 174 -7.77 9.46 9.77
N LEU A 175 -6.97 8.48 10.17
CA LEU A 175 -7.21 7.63 11.33
C LEU A 175 -6.52 8.21 12.56
N PRO A 176 -7.27 8.71 13.56
CA PRO A 176 -6.69 9.22 14.81
C PRO A 176 -6.00 8.10 15.59
N GLY A 177 -4.84 8.38 16.19
CA GLY A 177 -4.03 7.39 16.90
C GLY A 177 -4.61 6.89 18.23
N ASP A 178 -5.61 7.59 18.78
CA ASP A 178 -6.40 7.14 19.92
C ASP A 178 -7.46 6.10 19.52
N ALA A 179 -8.06 6.25 18.33
CA ALA A 179 -9.02 5.30 17.77
C ALA A 179 -8.35 4.11 17.07
N PHE A 180 -7.26 4.35 16.35
CA PHE A 180 -6.48 3.34 15.62
C PHE A 180 -5.00 3.44 16.01
N PRO A 181 -4.60 2.89 17.18
CA PRO A 181 -3.22 2.93 17.61
C PRO A 181 -2.26 2.35 16.57
N VAL A 182 -1.35 3.19 16.06
CA VAL A 182 -0.25 2.79 15.17
C VAL A 182 1.06 2.81 15.96
N THR A 183 1.67 1.64 16.14
CA THR A 183 2.92 1.47 16.90
C THR A 183 4.09 1.24 15.96
N LEU A 184 5.08 2.11 16.03
CA LEU A 184 6.35 2.00 15.31
C LEU A 184 7.24 0.90 15.93
N PRO A 185 8.25 0.38 15.20
CA PRO A 185 9.25 -0.54 15.75
C PRO A 185 10.04 0.02 16.94
N SER A 186 10.11 1.35 17.10
CA SER A 186 10.71 1.98 18.27
C SER A 186 9.83 1.94 19.53
N GLY A 187 8.60 1.43 19.44
CA GLY A 187 7.59 1.46 20.51
C GLY A 187 6.79 2.76 20.59
N ARG A 188 7.19 3.80 19.83
CA ARG A 188 6.43 5.05 19.75
C ARG A 188 5.10 4.87 19.02
N ARG A 189 4.08 5.59 19.46
CA ARG A 189 2.78 5.67 18.78
C ARG A 189 2.71 6.91 17.89
N LEU A 190 2.10 6.78 16.72
CA LEU A 190 1.77 7.92 15.87
C LEU A 190 0.51 8.63 16.39
N PRO A 191 0.42 9.96 16.24
CA PRO A 191 -0.79 10.71 16.57
C PRO A 191 -1.97 10.39 15.63
N GLY A 192 -1.68 9.87 14.44
CA GLY A 192 -2.63 9.41 13.45
C GLY A 192 -1.93 9.08 12.14
N ALA A 193 -2.66 8.48 11.21
CA ALA A 193 -2.16 8.16 9.87
C ALA A 193 -3.29 8.12 8.84
N TYR A 194 -2.97 8.42 7.59
CA TYR A 194 -3.89 8.25 6.49
C TYR A 194 -4.03 6.78 6.08
N LEU A 195 -5.20 6.42 5.55
CA LEU A 195 -5.48 5.13 4.95
C LEU A 195 -6.35 5.34 3.71
N TYR A 196 -6.03 4.63 2.62
CA TYR A 196 -6.94 4.51 1.49
C TYR A 196 -7.87 3.32 1.71
N TYR A 197 -9.17 3.55 1.56
CA TYR A 197 -10.20 2.53 1.71
C TYR A 197 -11.12 2.50 0.49
N ASN A 198 -11.69 1.34 0.19
CA ASN A 198 -12.61 1.21 -0.93
C ASN A 198 -14.05 1.39 -0.48
N ALA A 199 -14.76 2.38 -1.04
CA ALA A 199 -16.16 2.63 -0.71
C ALA A 199 -17.13 1.50 -1.14
N ARG A 200 -16.72 0.62 -2.07
CA ARG A 200 -17.48 -0.58 -2.46
C ARG A 200 -17.35 -1.70 -1.41
N GLY A 201 -16.48 -1.54 -0.43
CA GLY A 201 -16.24 -2.53 0.62
C GLY A 201 -15.29 -3.64 0.20
N ILE A 202 -15.48 -4.79 0.84
CA ILE A 202 -14.61 -5.96 0.71
C ILE A 202 -15.37 -7.18 0.19
N LEU A 203 -14.64 -8.15 -0.32
CA LEU A 203 -15.19 -9.48 -0.58
C LEU A 203 -15.33 -10.24 0.74
N ALA A 204 -16.46 -10.92 0.87
CA ALA A 204 -16.83 -11.79 1.96
C ALA A 204 -17.37 -13.11 1.41
N HIS A 205 -17.41 -14.13 2.26
CA HIS A 205 -18.18 -15.33 2.03
C HIS A 205 -19.68 -15.05 2.24
N PRO A 206 -20.59 -15.93 1.79
CA PRO A 206 -22.04 -15.74 1.97
C PRO A 206 -22.50 -15.59 3.43
N ASP A 207 -21.71 -16.08 4.39
CA ASP A 207 -21.95 -15.92 5.84
C ASP A 207 -21.48 -14.54 6.38
N GLY A 208 -20.95 -13.68 5.52
CA GLY A 208 -20.46 -12.33 5.86
C GLY A 208 -19.02 -12.28 6.36
N THR A 209 -18.33 -13.43 6.47
CA THR A 209 -16.92 -13.47 6.89
C THR A 209 -16.02 -12.88 5.79
N PRO A 210 -15.10 -11.94 6.11
CA PRO A 210 -14.15 -11.39 5.15
C PRO A 210 -13.33 -12.48 4.46
N ARG A 211 -13.16 -12.35 3.14
CA ARG A 211 -12.18 -13.18 2.44
C ARG A 211 -10.78 -12.71 2.74
N ALA A 212 -9.93 -13.64 3.15
CA ALA A 212 -8.52 -13.38 3.41
C ALA A 212 -7.77 -13.04 2.13
N GLY A 213 -6.76 -12.16 2.26
CA GLY A 213 -5.78 -11.93 1.21
C GLY A 213 -4.81 -13.11 1.05
N GLY A 214 -3.93 -13.01 0.04
CA GLY A 214 -2.91 -14.00 -0.21
C GLY A 214 -2.11 -13.70 -1.48
N ALA A 215 -1.31 -14.67 -1.93
CA ALA A 215 -0.65 -14.57 -3.22
C ALA A 215 -1.70 -14.49 -4.34
N GLN A 216 -1.54 -13.52 -5.25
CA GLN A 216 -2.57 -13.22 -6.24
C GLN A 216 -3.03 -14.42 -7.10
N PRO A 217 -2.13 -15.33 -7.55
CA PRO A 217 -2.58 -16.50 -8.31
C PRO A 217 -3.54 -17.40 -7.52
N ALA A 218 -3.29 -17.60 -6.22
CA ALA A 218 -4.14 -18.40 -5.36
C ALA A 218 -5.50 -17.73 -5.12
N VAL A 219 -5.49 -16.42 -4.87
CA VAL A 219 -6.73 -15.62 -4.73
C VAL A 219 -7.59 -15.73 -5.98
N LEU A 220 -7.01 -15.52 -7.16
CA LEU A 220 -7.76 -15.57 -8.42
C LEU A 220 -8.25 -16.98 -8.74
N ALA A 221 -7.43 -18.00 -8.52
CA ALA A 221 -7.84 -19.40 -8.70
C ALA A 221 -9.03 -19.77 -7.78
N GLN A 222 -9.04 -19.28 -6.54
CA GLN A 222 -10.16 -19.49 -5.63
C GLN A 222 -11.44 -18.77 -6.11
N LEU A 223 -11.34 -17.48 -6.49
CA LEU A 223 -12.51 -16.75 -7.00
C LEU A 223 -13.08 -17.43 -8.26
N LEU A 224 -12.21 -17.93 -9.13
CA LEU A 224 -12.60 -18.68 -10.33
C LEU A 224 -13.23 -20.03 -10.00
N SER A 225 -12.80 -20.75 -8.96
CA SER A 225 -13.40 -22.05 -8.62
C SER A 225 -14.81 -21.90 -8.06
N GLU A 226 -15.08 -20.78 -7.39
CA GLU A 226 -16.35 -20.52 -6.70
C GLU A 226 -17.41 -19.83 -7.57
N SER A 227 -17.07 -19.25 -8.72
CA SER A 227 -18.05 -18.60 -9.61
C SER A 227 -17.94 -19.08 -11.07
N PRO A 228 -18.94 -19.81 -11.60
CA PRO A 228 -19.05 -20.11 -13.02
C PRO A 228 -19.06 -18.85 -13.89
N ARG A 229 -19.74 -17.80 -13.43
CA ARG A 229 -19.83 -16.51 -14.12
C ARG A 229 -18.46 -15.87 -14.30
N LEU A 230 -17.62 -15.88 -13.26
CA LEU A 230 -16.26 -15.37 -13.36
C LEU A 230 -15.41 -16.19 -14.34
N ARG A 231 -15.59 -17.53 -14.38
CA ARG A 231 -14.89 -18.38 -15.36
C ARG A 231 -15.31 -18.08 -16.80
N GLU A 232 -16.59 -17.82 -17.04
CA GLU A 232 -17.08 -17.43 -18.38
C GLU A 232 -16.44 -16.11 -18.86
N LEU A 233 -16.29 -15.14 -17.95
CA LEU A 233 -15.69 -13.84 -18.28
C LEU A 233 -14.17 -13.95 -18.49
N PHE A 234 -13.50 -14.61 -17.55
CA PHE A 234 -12.05 -14.50 -17.36
C PHE A 234 -11.26 -15.77 -17.71
N GLY A 235 -11.93 -16.86 -18.06
CA GLY A 235 -11.32 -18.16 -18.31
C GLY A 235 -11.02 -18.94 -17.03
N HIS A 236 -10.19 -19.97 -17.13
CA HIS A 236 -10.01 -20.97 -16.06
C HIS A 236 -8.74 -20.79 -15.22
N GLY A 237 -7.96 -19.74 -15.44
CA GLY A 237 -6.68 -19.54 -14.77
C GLY A 237 -6.35 -18.08 -14.45
N PRO A 238 -5.49 -17.82 -13.45
CA PRO A 238 -5.07 -16.47 -13.06
C PRO A 238 -4.46 -15.63 -14.19
N GLU A 239 -3.71 -16.24 -15.10
CA GLU A 239 -3.09 -15.59 -16.25
C GLU A 239 -4.15 -15.10 -17.23
N SER A 240 -5.13 -15.96 -17.54
CA SER A 240 -6.27 -15.59 -18.38
C SER A 240 -7.10 -14.49 -17.73
N TRP A 241 -7.30 -14.57 -16.41
CA TRP A 241 -7.99 -13.51 -15.66
C TRP A 241 -7.30 -12.17 -15.81
N THR A 242 -6.01 -12.09 -15.44
CA THR A 242 -5.31 -10.81 -15.42
C THR A 242 -5.13 -10.23 -16.82
N GLY A 243 -4.84 -11.07 -17.82
CA GLY A 243 -4.77 -10.66 -19.22
C GLY A 243 -6.09 -10.07 -19.73
N ARG A 244 -7.22 -10.73 -19.47
CA ARG A 244 -8.54 -10.28 -19.93
C ARG A 244 -9.03 -9.04 -19.17
N ALA A 245 -8.97 -9.06 -17.84
CA ALA A 245 -9.43 -7.96 -17.00
C ALA A 245 -8.57 -6.68 -17.15
N GLY A 246 -7.27 -6.85 -17.43
CA GLY A 246 -6.35 -5.75 -17.72
C GLY A 246 -6.54 -5.15 -19.12
N ALA A 247 -6.96 -5.96 -20.10
CA ALA A 247 -7.16 -5.49 -21.47
C ALA A 247 -8.53 -4.84 -21.72
N ASP A 248 -9.58 -5.25 -20.99
CA ASP A 248 -10.96 -4.84 -21.27
C ASP A 248 -11.66 -4.23 -20.04
N ALA A 249 -11.97 -2.94 -20.14
CA ALA A 249 -12.64 -2.19 -19.08
C ALA A 249 -14.10 -2.59 -18.84
N GLU A 250 -14.82 -2.96 -19.90
CA GLU A 250 -16.21 -3.39 -19.79
C GLU A 250 -16.28 -4.79 -19.18
N LEU A 251 -15.40 -5.69 -19.61
CA LEU A 251 -15.29 -7.03 -19.02
C LEU A 251 -14.93 -6.95 -17.54
N ARG A 252 -14.00 -6.06 -17.17
CA ARG A 252 -13.65 -5.79 -15.77
C ARG A 252 -14.83 -5.24 -14.95
N ALA A 253 -15.63 -4.36 -15.54
CA ALA A 253 -16.84 -3.84 -14.89
C ALA A 253 -17.88 -4.96 -14.67
N ARG A 254 -18.09 -5.84 -15.66
CA ARG A 254 -18.96 -7.02 -15.55
C ARG A 254 -18.46 -8.00 -14.49
N GLY A 255 -17.15 -8.24 -14.40
CA GLY A 255 -16.55 -9.06 -13.36
C GLY A 255 -16.70 -8.46 -11.97
N THR A 256 -16.55 -7.14 -11.84
CA THR A 256 -16.79 -6.44 -10.58
C THR A 256 -18.26 -6.53 -10.17
N ALA A 257 -19.20 -6.38 -11.11
CA ALA A 257 -20.62 -6.57 -10.85
C ALA A 257 -20.98 -8.03 -10.51
N ALA A 258 -20.19 -9.00 -10.97
CA ALA A 258 -20.37 -10.40 -10.59
C ALA A 258 -20.18 -10.61 -9.09
N PHE A 259 -19.23 -9.92 -8.43
CA PHE A 259 -19.06 -10.04 -6.97
C PHE A 259 -20.34 -9.69 -6.20
N GLU A 260 -21.08 -8.66 -6.65
CA GLU A 260 -22.36 -8.29 -6.06
C GLU A 260 -23.42 -9.37 -6.32
N ALA A 261 -23.51 -9.84 -7.56
CA ALA A 261 -24.49 -10.85 -7.95
C ALA A 261 -24.27 -12.22 -7.30
N GLU A 262 -23.04 -12.55 -6.92
CA GLU A 262 -22.70 -13.75 -6.13
C GLU A 262 -22.95 -13.54 -4.62
N GLY A 263 -23.36 -12.34 -4.20
CA GLY A 263 -23.57 -12.00 -2.79
C GLY A 263 -22.27 -11.90 -1.98
N TRP A 264 -21.13 -11.68 -2.65
CA TRP A 264 -19.82 -11.62 -2.00
C TRP A 264 -19.45 -10.24 -1.48
N LEU A 265 -20.24 -9.19 -1.74
CA LEU A 265 -19.90 -7.84 -1.29
C LEU A 265 -20.37 -7.60 0.14
N ARG A 266 -19.43 -7.22 1.00
CA ARG A 266 -19.70 -6.63 2.31
C ARG A 266 -19.27 -5.17 2.29
N ARG A 267 -20.19 -4.27 2.60
CA ARG A 267 -19.90 -2.84 2.73
C ARG A 267 -18.90 -2.59 3.87
N GLU A 268 -18.08 -1.56 3.69
CA GLU A 268 -17.15 -1.08 4.70
C GLU A 268 -17.41 0.40 4.95
N ASP A 269 -18.09 0.71 6.05
CA ASP A 269 -18.47 2.07 6.41
C ASP A 269 -17.70 2.58 7.66
N GLY A 270 -16.86 1.74 8.27
CA GLY A 270 -16.11 2.05 9.51
C GLY A 270 -15.11 3.19 9.35
N PHE A 271 -14.65 3.45 8.12
CA PHE A 271 -13.76 4.57 7.81
C PHE A 271 -14.48 5.85 7.34
N ALA A 272 -15.77 5.78 7.01
CA ALA A 272 -16.49 6.90 6.39
C ALA A 272 -16.50 8.16 7.28
N ARG A 273 -16.62 7.99 8.60
CA ARG A 273 -16.58 9.11 9.57
C ARG A 273 -15.22 9.82 9.65
N TYR A 274 -14.18 9.20 9.10
CA TYR A 274 -12.81 9.71 9.07
C TYR A 274 -12.40 10.20 7.68
N ALA A 275 -13.30 10.12 6.69
CA ALA A 275 -13.03 10.50 5.32
C ALA A 275 -12.60 11.97 5.23
N VAL A 276 -11.45 12.20 4.60
CA VAL A 276 -11.01 13.56 4.27
C VAL A 276 -11.53 13.93 2.89
N ARG A 277 -11.87 15.21 2.71
CA ARG A 277 -12.23 15.72 1.39
C ARG A 277 -10.96 15.81 0.54
N ALA A 278 -11.07 15.48 -0.74
CA ALA A 278 -9.93 15.39 -1.66
C ALA A 278 -9.11 16.70 -1.82
N ASP A 279 -9.66 17.84 -1.38
CA ASP A 279 -9.05 19.16 -1.41
C ASP A 279 -8.23 19.52 -0.15
N ARG A 280 -8.19 18.64 0.87
CA ARG A 280 -7.40 18.88 2.09
C ARG A 280 -6.32 17.80 2.29
N PRO A 281 -5.05 18.19 2.39
CA PRO A 281 -3.99 17.29 2.82
C PRO A 281 -4.15 16.88 4.28
#